data_AF-A0A147H0Q5-F1
#
_entry.id   AF-A0A147H0Q5-F1
#
_cell.length_a   1.000
_cell.length_b   1.000
_cell.length_c   1.000
_cell.angle_alpha   90.00
_cell.angle_beta   90.00
_cell.angle_gamma   90.00
#
_symmetry.space_group_name_H-M   'P 1'
#
loop_
_entity.id
_entity.type
_entity.pdbx_description
1 polymer ?
#
loop_
_entity_poly.entity_id
_entity_poly.type
_entity_poly.pdbx_seq_one_letter_code
_entity_poly.pdbx_strand_id
1 'polypeptide(L)' 'MDKRDDEIWIAACAHRLQQHWRTVESSELAATARQIADDPELRAMAPSTAAARWLAPVEAPARGH' A
#
# COMPACT_ATOMS: atom_id res chain seq x y z
N MET A 1 -10.26 -12.54 15.52
CA MET A 1 -9.04 -11.74 15.30
C MET A 1 -9.24 -10.94 14.02
N ASP A 2 -9.03 -9.62 13.86
CA ASP A 2 -9.09 -8.44 14.72
C ASP A 2 -9.28 -7.29 13.72
N LYS A 3 -10.51 -6.82 13.50
CA LYS A 3 -10.83 -5.82 12.45
C LYS A 3 -9.98 -4.54 12.58
N ARG A 4 -9.52 -4.26 13.81
CA ARG A 4 -8.63 -3.17 14.16
C ARG A 4 -7.20 -3.35 13.65
N ASP A 5 -6.66 -4.57 13.65
CA ASP A 5 -5.34 -4.85 13.11
C ASP A 5 -5.31 -4.63 11.59
N ASP A 6 -6.43 -4.91 10.92
CA ASP A 6 -6.62 -4.59 9.51
C ASP A 6 -6.62 -3.08 9.25
N GLU A 7 -7.39 -2.32 10.04
CA GLU A 7 -7.45 -0.87 9.94
C GLU A 7 -6.10 -0.20 10.24
N ILE A 8 -5.37 -0.67 11.25
CA ILE A 8 -4.04 -0.16 11.59
C ILE A 8 -3.04 -0.47 10.46
N TRP A 9 -3.09 -1.68 9.90
CA TRP A 9 -2.22 -2.08 8.80
C TRP A 9 -2.50 -1.24 7.54
N ILE A 10 -3.78 -1.06 7.19
CA ILE A 10 -4.21 -0.23 6.06
C ILE A 10 -3.78 1.22 6.26
N ALA A 11 -4.00 1.80 7.46
CA ALA A 11 -3.62 3.18 7.75
C ALA A 11 -2.10 3.39 7.67
N ALA A 12 -1.30 2.46 8.18
CA ALA A 12 0.16 2.51 8.10
C ALA A 12 0.66 2.39 6.65
N CYS A 13 0.06 1.50 5.86
CA CYS A 13 0.37 1.31 4.45
C CYS A 13 -0.01 2.55 3.62
N ALA A 14 -1.23 3.07 3.81
CA ALA A 14 -1.72 4.28 3.15
C ALA A 14 -0.87 5.51 3.47
N HIS A 15 -0.42 5.68 4.73
CA HIS A 15 0.48 6.77 5.08
C HIS A 15 1.81 6.68 4.32
N ARG A 16 2.37 5.46 4.18
CA ARG A 16 3.61 5.27 3.43
C ARG A 16 3.43 5.55 1.94
N LEU A 17 2.33 5.07 1.35
CA LEU A 17 1.99 5.41 -0.03
C LEU A 17 1.83 6.92 -0.22
N GLN A 18 1.22 7.63 0.74
CA GLN A 18 1.03 9.09 0.69
C GLN A 18 2.35 9.86 0.72
N GLN A 19 3.36 9.33 1.42
CA GLN A 19 4.70 9.93 1.42
C GLN A 19 5.39 9.83 0.05
N HIS A 20 5.12 8.76 -0.70
CA HIS A 20 5.64 8.59 -2.07
C HIS A 20 4.77 9.33 -3.10
N TRP A 21 3.44 9.28 -2.97
CA TRP A 21 2.48 9.86 -3.90
C TRP A 21 1.66 10.96 -3.25
N ARG A 22 2.28 12.12 -3.08
CA ARG A 22 1.64 13.28 -2.45
C ARG A 22 0.53 13.94 -3.29
N THR A 23 0.42 13.55 -4.56
CA THR A 23 -0.61 14.03 -5.50
C THR A 23 -1.85 13.14 -5.53
N VAL A 24 -1.80 11.94 -4.93
CA VAL A 24 -2.92 11.02 -4.86
C VAL A 24 -3.70 11.27 -3.57
N GLU A 25 -5.03 11.27 -3.67
CA GLU A 25 -5.93 11.48 -2.54
C GLU A 25 -5.79 10.38 -1.48
N SER A 26 -5.83 10.76 -0.20
CA SER A 26 -5.69 9.80 0.92
C SER A 26 -6.76 8.70 0.89
N SER A 27 -7.96 8.97 0.35
CA SER A 27 -9.03 7.97 0.20
C SER A 27 -8.66 6.89 -0.81
N GLU A 28 -8.06 7.26 -1.95
CA GLU A 28 -7.60 6.32 -2.98
C GLU A 28 -6.44 5.46 -2.45
N LEU A 29 -5.55 6.06 -1.65
CA LEU A 29 -4.46 5.35 -0.99
C LEU A 29 -4.97 4.35 0.05
N ALA A 30 -6.01 4.69 0.81
CA ALA A 30 -6.65 3.78 1.75
C ALA A 30 -7.34 2.61 1.04
N ALA A 31 -8.02 2.87 -0.09
CA ALA A 31 -8.58 1.82 -0.93
C ALA A 31 -7.50 0.89 -1.50
N THR A 32 -6.41 1.47 -2.00
CA THR A 32 -5.24 0.72 -2.49
C THR A 32 -4.62 -0.13 -1.38
N ALA A 33 -4.37 0.46 -0.22
CA ALA A 33 -3.83 -0.25 0.95
C ALA A 33 -4.76 -1.40 1.39
N ARG A 34 -6.08 -1.25 1.25
CA ARG A 34 -7.04 -2.33 1.50
C ARG A 34 -6.92 -3.46 0.47
N GLN A 35 -6.69 -3.15 -0.81
CA GLN A 35 -6.42 -4.17 -1.83
C GLN A 35 -5.09 -4.90 -1.57
N ILE A 36 -4.05 -4.18 -1.16
CA ILE A 36 -2.76 -4.77 -0.77
C ILE A 36 -2.93 -5.68 0.46
N ALA A 37 -3.81 -5.30 1.41
CA ALA A 37 -4.11 -6.10 2.59
C ALA A 37 -4.90 -7.39 2.29
N ASP A 38 -5.71 -7.40 1.23
CA ASP A 38 -6.45 -8.58 0.76
C ASP A 38 -5.49 -9.66 0.23
N ASP A 39 -4.33 -9.23 -0.27
CA ASP A 39 -3.31 -10.09 -0.83
C ASP A 39 -2.51 -10.80 0.28
N PRO A 40 -2.63 -12.13 0.45
CA PRO A 40 -2.07 -12.84 1.59
C PRO A 40 -0.53 -12.82 1.61
N GLU A 41 0.13 -12.75 0.46
CA GLU A 41 1.58 -12.66 0.36
C GLU A 41 2.12 -11.32 0.88
N LEU A 42 1.42 -10.23 0.58
CA LEU A 42 1.76 -8.89 1.06
C LEU A 42 1.33 -8.71 2.51
N ARG A 43 0.18 -9.26 2.89
CA ARG A 43 -0.33 -9.27 4.27
C ARG A 43 0.58 -10.01 5.25
N ALA A 44 1.29 -11.04 4.78
CA ALA A 44 2.30 -11.74 5.57
C ALA A 44 3.52 -10.86 5.89
N MET A 45 3.69 -9.73 5.19
CA MET A 45 4.79 -8.79 5.39
C MET A 45 4.36 -7.59 6.26
N ALA A 46 5.35 -6.86 6.79
CA ALA A 46 5.11 -5.57 7.41
C ALA A 46 4.47 -4.60 6.39
N PRO A 47 3.53 -3.72 6.79
CA PRO A 47 2.83 -2.80 5.88
C PRO A 47 3.80 -1.90 5.11
N SER A 48 4.92 -1.57 5.74
CA SER A 48 6.05 -0.87 5.17
C SER A 48 6.71 -1.58 3.99
N THR A 49 6.92 -2.90 4.11
CA THR A 49 7.53 -3.75 3.09
C THR A 49 6.52 -4.08 2.00
N ALA A 50 5.27 -4.35 2.37
CA ALA A 50 4.17 -4.59 1.43
C ALA A 50 3.97 -3.39 0.49
N ALA A 51 3.90 -2.17 1.05
CA ALA A 51 3.80 -0.94 0.28
C ALA A 51 4.98 -0.78 -0.70
N ALA A 52 6.22 -1.00 -0.23
CA ALA A 52 7.41 -0.88 -1.07
C ALA A 52 7.44 -1.91 -2.22
N ARG A 53 7.02 -3.15 -1.94
CA ARG A 53 6.96 -4.23 -2.93
C ARG A 53 5.87 -4.00 -3.97
N TRP A 54 4.74 -3.42 -3.57
CA TRP A 54 3.67 -3.00 -4.47
C TRP A 54 4.04 -1.74 -5.27
N LEU A 55 4.77 -0.79 -4.68
CA LEU A 55 5.29 0.41 -5.35
C LEU A 55 6.36 0.10 -6.40
N ALA A 56 7.18 -0.94 -6.21
CA ALA A 56 8.28 -1.29 -7.10
C ALA A 56 7.90 -1.37 -8.61
N PRO A 57 6.82 -2.07 -9.02
CA PRO A 57 6.37 -2.06 -10.41
C PRO A 57 5.74 -0.73 -10.86
N VAL A 58 5.20 0.08 -9.96
CA VAL A 58 4.56 1.36 -10.31
C VAL A 58 5.58 2.50 -10.45
N GLU A 59 6.63 2.49 -9.63
CA GLU A 59 7.78 3.41 -9.72
C GLU A 59 8.75 3.04 -10.84
N ALA A 60 8.62 1.83 -11.39
CA ALA A 60 9.25 1.42 -12.64
C ALA A 60 8.22 1.47 -13.77
N PRO A 61 7.70 2.64 -14.19
CA PRO A 61 7.07 2.71 -15.48
C PRO A 61 8.17 2.37 -16.47
N ALA A 62 8.05 1.19 -17.10
CA ALA A 62 8.93 0.80 -18.18
C ALA A 62 8.99 1.98 -19.15
N ARG A 63 10.19 2.56 -19.30
CA ARG A 63 10.53 3.45 -20.41
C ARG A 63 10.35 2.66 -21.69
N GLY A 64 9.14 2.59 -22.20
CA GLY A 64 8.78 2.12 -23.53
C GLY A 64 8.27 3.32 -24.31
N HIS A 65 9.20 3.92 -25.05
CA HIS A 65 8.95 4.92 -26.08
C HIS A 65 8.21 4.30 -27.27
#